data_AF-A0A6B1H5K5-F1
#
_entry.id   AF-A0A6B1H5K5-F1
#
_cell.length_a   1.000
_cell.length_b   1.000
_cell.length_c   1.000
_cell.angle_alpha   90.00
_cell.angle_beta   90.00
_cell.angle_gamma   90.00
#
_symmetry.space_group_name_H-M   'P 1'
#
loop_
_entity.id
_entity.type
_entity.pdbx_description
1 polymer ?
#
loop_
_entity_poly.entity_id
_entity_poly.type
_entity_poly.pdbx_seq_one_letter_code
_entity_poly.pdbx_strand_id
1 'polypeptide(L)'
;MVPPRNAVIVPCRYGGLAPDRCRRRCRKPRVCVSIHYNQEPDGDGDVAASMELTVARTGVERSPIEKKPSIVFEAPDLARPGETVSEEEIRFFVDNGFLVKKRLIHKTAVEEALGKTWAYFGDRVPMVEGATAPTPDDASTWASPRWAPMPRPDESGPYQGRQRIVYAGHTVKLHDLGDADFLMDLVPNHPRVRAVAKAILGDDLRPSTRTRGVYAVFPNARESDPDDPGRLTRPLGPHTDQVCQQLNACAYLDDVAPRSGGFTLYPGSHRIMFRAHRFEANWSPLPDFRDAVRRVVAEIEPVEFVGEKGDVIFWHGRTVHSAGVHLGDSIRWAVFADFTMDREVLSPEAHKGMGQFEWFKDAKRFAEDAPVGEDMWRGWRLGK
;
A
#
# COMPACT_ATOMS: atom_id res chain seq x y z
N MET A 1 -4.02 24.91 -32.97
CA MET A 1 -3.20 23.81 -32.41
C MET A 1 -2.74 22.90 -33.56
N VAL A 2 -1.44 22.65 -33.69
CA VAL A 2 -0.88 21.77 -34.74
C VAL A 2 -0.94 20.31 -34.26
N PRO A 3 -1.50 19.35 -35.03
CA PRO A 3 -1.59 17.97 -34.59
C PRO A 3 -0.22 17.26 -34.62
N PRO A 4 -0.02 16.21 -33.80
CA PRO A 4 1.25 15.48 -33.74
C PRO A 4 1.57 14.81 -35.09
N ARG A 5 2.86 14.77 -35.44
CA ARG A 5 3.44 14.36 -36.75
C ARG A 5 3.04 12.96 -37.27
N ASN A 6 2.28 12.17 -36.52
CA ASN A 6 1.86 10.81 -36.87
C ASN A 6 0.33 10.62 -36.96
N ALA A 7 -0.46 11.69 -36.90
CA ALA A 7 -1.90 11.61 -37.06
C ALA A 7 -2.28 11.51 -38.55
N VAL A 8 -2.98 10.44 -38.94
CA VAL A 8 -3.64 10.36 -40.26
C VAL A 8 -5.02 11.00 -40.09
N ILE A 9 -5.21 12.17 -40.69
CA ILE A 9 -6.49 12.86 -40.73
C ILE A 9 -7.30 12.24 -41.88
N VAL A 10 -8.41 11.57 -41.55
CA VAL A 10 -9.34 11.04 -42.56
C VAL A 10 -10.54 11.98 -42.63
N PRO A 11 -10.71 12.77 -43.70
CA PRO A 11 -11.87 13.64 -43.83
C PRO A 11 -13.13 12.79 -44.12
N CYS A 12 -14.13 12.84 -43.24
CA CYS A 12 -15.48 12.36 -43.53
C CYS A 12 -16.34 13.54 -44.01
N ARG A 13 -16.82 13.50 -45.25
CA ARG A 13 -17.85 14.43 -45.74
C ARG A 13 -19.24 13.86 -45.45
N TYR A 14 -20.12 14.77 -45.04
CA TYR A 14 -21.47 14.60 -44.50
C TYR A 14 -22.45 13.74 -45.32
N GLY A 15 -23.43 13.17 -44.61
CA GLY A 15 -24.64 12.60 -45.20
C GLY A 15 -25.40 11.62 -44.29
N GLY A 16 -25.86 12.07 -43.12
CA GLY A 16 -27.08 11.52 -42.47
C GLY A 16 -27.10 10.07 -41.96
N LEU A 17 -26.03 9.52 -41.38
CA LEU A 17 -26.10 8.21 -40.68
C LEU A 17 -25.28 8.17 -39.38
N ALA A 18 -25.81 7.42 -38.40
CA ALA A 18 -25.40 7.33 -37.00
C ALA A 18 -23.90 6.94 -36.74
N PRO A 19 -23.34 7.29 -35.55
CA PRO A 19 -21.90 7.23 -35.24
C PRO A 19 -21.20 5.86 -35.37
N ASP A 20 -21.95 4.75 -35.37
CA ASP A 20 -21.39 3.41 -35.19
C ASP A 20 -20.66 2.83 -36.41
N ARG A 21 -20.79 3.43 -37.61
CA ARG A 21 -20.16 2.87 -38.83
C ARG A 21 -18.73 3.36 -39.10
N CYS A 22 -18.23 4.39 -38.40
CA CYS A 22 -16.87 4.89 -38.61
C CYS A 22 -15.78 3.99 -37.98
N ARG A 23 -16.15 3.13 -37.02
CA ARG A 23 -15.21 2.26 -36.28
C ARG A 23 -14.57 1.14 -37.11
N ARG A 24 -15.09 0.78 -38.29
CA ARG A 24 -14.70 -0.45 -39.01
C ARG A 24 -13.53 -0.34 -40.01
N ARG A 25 -12.91 0.82 -40.20
CA ARG A 25 -11.83 0.98 -41.21
C ARG A 25 -10.38 1.08 -40.71
N CYS A 26 -10.11 1.15 -39.40
CA CYS A 26 -8.73 1.17 -38.88
C CYS A 26 -8.20 -0.28 -38.65
N ARG A 27 -7.52 -0.89 -39.64
CA ARG A 27 -6.97 -2.27 -39.54
C ARG A 27 -5.55 -2.39 -38.93
N LYS A 28 -5.00 -1.35 -38.28
CA LYS A 28 -3.68 -1.40 -37.59
C LYS A 28 -3.68 -0.51 -36.33
N PRO A 29 -2.82 -0.78 -35.31
CA PRO A 29 -2.83 -0.06 -34.04
C PRO A 29 -2.19 1.31 -34.24
N ARG A 30 -2.99 2.28 -34.68
CA ARG A 30 -2.64 3.71 -34.64
C ARG A 30 -3.86 4.46 -34.15
N VAL A 31 -3.63 5.43 -33.28
CA VAL A 31 -4.64 6.32 -32.69
C VAL A 31 -5.49 6.92 -33.82
N CYS A 32 -6.78 6.55 -33.89
CA CYS A 32 -7.71 7.13 -34.86
C CYS A 32 -8.40 8.34 -34.21
N VAL A 33 -8.11 9.53 -34.74
CA VAL A 33 -8.74 10.79 -34.32
C VAL A 33 -9.89 11.06 -35.28
N SER A 34 -11.11 11.14 -34.77
CA SER A 34 -12.28 11.53 -35.56
C SER A 34 -12.60 12.99 -35.25
N ILE A 35 -12.72 13.82 -36.29
CA ILE A 35 -13.08 15.24 -36.16
C ILE A 35 -14.53 15.35 -36.62
N HIS A 36 -15.42 15.78 -35.72
CA HIS A 36 -16.81 16.05 -36.03
C HIS A 36 -16.99 17.57 -36.19
N TYR A 37 -17.60 17.98 -37.30
CA TYR A 37 -18.07 19.35 -37.49
C TYR A 37 -19.58 19.33 -37.27
N ASN A 38 -20.09 19.94 -36.21
CA ASN A 38 -21.52 20.20 -36.09
C ASN A 38 -21.81 21.58 -36.68
N GLN A 39 -22.69 21.64 -37.67
CA GLN A 39 -23.29 22.90 -38.13
C GLN A 39 -24.75 22.88 -37.68
N GLU A 40 -25.06 23.62 -36.62
CA GLU A 40 -26.45 23.99 -36.33
C GLU A 40 -26.67 25.43 -36.83
N PRO A 41 -27.75 25.70 -37.57
CA PRO A 41 -28.08 27.05 -37.99
C PRO A 41 -28.73 27.79 -36.82
N ASP A 42 -27.95 28.58 -36.09
CA ASP A 42 -28.52 29.60 -35.21
C ASP A 42 -28.99 30.80 -36.04
N GLY A 43 -30.22 31.22 -35.79
CA GLY A 43 -30.99 32.20 -36.57
C GLY A 43 -30.49 33.64 -36.56
N ASP A 44 -29.23 33.90 -36.21
CA ASP A 44 -28.60 35.22 -36.32
C ASP A 44 -27.11 35.07 -36.66
N GLY A 45 -26.81 35.02 -37.96
CA GLY A 45 -25.63 35.65 -38.59
C GLY A 45 -24.19 35.24 -38.24
N ASP A 46 -23.89 34.60 -37.12
CA ASP A 46 -22.52 34.29 -36.68
C ASP A 46 -22.30 32.78 -36.44
N VAL A 47 -21.45 32.18 -37.27
CA VAL A 47 -21.13 30.74 -37.23
C VAL A 47 -20.01 30.48 -36.23
N ALA A 48 -20.36 30.09 -34.99
CA ALA A 48 -19.39 29.58 -34.03
C ALA A 48 -19.13 28.08 -34.27
N ALA A 49 -18.02 27.74 -34.93
CA ALA A 49 -17.59 26.35 -35.06
C ALA A 49 -16.97 25.84 -33.75
N SER A 50 -17.68 24.95 -33.05
CA SER A 50 -17.11 24.21 -31.92
C SER A 50 -16.39 22.94 -32.41
N MET A 51 -15.20 22.67 -31.88
CA MET A 51 -14.34 21.55 -32.29
C MET A 51 -14.25 20.53 -31.14
N GLU A 52 -15.03 19.45 -31.20
CA GLU A 52 -14.90 18.35 -30.25
C GLU A 52 -13.90 17.31 -30.76
N LEU A 53 -12.91 16.99 -29.91
CA LEU A 53 -11.83 16.06 -30.22
C LEU A 53 -12.01 14.77 -29.41
N THR A 54 -12.66 13.76 -29.99
CA THR A 54 -12.85 12.47 -29.34
C THR A 54 -11.68 11.54 -29.65
N VAL A 55 -10.85 11.25 -28.66
CA VAL A 55 -9.75 10.27 -28.78
C VAL A 55 -10.26 8.89 -28.37
N ALA A 56 -10.61 8.05 -29.36
CA ALA A 56 -10.91 6.65 -29.11
C ALA A 56 -9.59 5.88 -28.88
N ARG A 57 -9.30 5.52 -27.62
CA ARG A 57 -8.25 4.53 -27.32
C ARG A 57 -8.79 3.14 -27.66
N THR A 58 -8.15 2.44 -28.59
CA THR A 58 -8.42 1.01 -28.82
C THR A 58 -7.94 0.23 -27.60
N GLY A 59 -8.84 0.02 -26.65
CA GLY A 59 -8.61 -0.89 -25.53
C GLY A 59 -8.48 -2.31 -26.06
N VAL A 60 -7.35 -2.95 -25.76
CA VAL A 60 -7.36 -4.41 -25.66
C VAL A 60 -8.32 -4.70 -24.51
N GLU A 61 -9.44 -5.34 -24.81
CA GLU A 61 -10.39 -5.82 -23.82
C GLU A 61 -9.63 -6.86 -22.98
N ARG A 62 -9.15 -6.43 -21.81
CA ARG A 62 -8.44 -7.31 -20.88
C ARG A 62 -9.50 -7.94 -19.98
N SER A 63 -9.59 -9.27 -19.99
CA SER A 63 -10.52 -10.02 -19.17
C SER A 63 -10.44 -9.58 -17.70
N PRO A 64 -11.58 -9.53 -16.97
CA PRO A 64 -11.57 -9.26 -15.54
C PRO A 64 -10.65 -10.24 -14.83
N ILE A 65 -9.77 -9.74 -13.97
CA ILE A 65 -8.98 -10.60 -13.08
C ILE A 65 -9.94 -11.12 -12.02
N GLU A 66 -10.06 -12.44 -11.93
CA GLU A 66 -10.83 -13.10 -10.88
C GLU A 66 -10.26 -12.70 -9.51
N LYS A 67 -11.14 -12.18 -8.64
CA LYS A 67 -10.73 -11.73 -7.30
C LYS A 67 -10.78 -12.93 -6.36
N LYS A 68 -9.62 -13.31 -5.84
CA LYS A 68 -9.49 -14.32 -4.80
C LYS A 68 -9.75 -13.70 -3.42
N PRO A 69 -10.66 -14.24 -2.60
CA PRO A 69 -10.74 -13.84 -1.20
C PRO A 69 -9.43 -14.21 -0.52
N SER A 70 -8.91 -13.40 0.41
CA SER A 70 -7.74 -13.86 1.18
C SER A 70 -8.11 -15.09 1.99
N ILE A 71 -7.18 -15.99 2.28
CA ILE A 71 -7.37 -17.09 3.23
C ILE A 71 -6.75 -16.72 4.58
N VAL A 72 -7.36 -17.19 5.67
CA VAL A 72 -6.77 -17.04 7.00
C VAL A 72 -5.49 -17.86 7.05
N PHE A 73 -4.39 -17.23 7.48
CA PHE A 73 -3.09 -17.88 7.57
C PHE A 73 -2.63 -18.00 9.01
N GLU A 74 -2.42 -19.26 9.40
CA GLU A 74 -1.73 -19.60 10.63
C GLU A 74 -0.27 -19.85 10.31
N ALA A 75 0.62 -19.01 10.85
CA ALA A 75 2.04 -19.19 10.66
C ALA A 75 2.49 -20.52 11.29
N PRO A 76 3.22 -21.38 10.53
CA PRO A 76 3.78 -22.61 11.07
C PRO A 76 4.77 -22.28 12.19
N ASP A 77 4.83 -23.13 13.21
CA ASP A 77 5.87 -23.01 14.25
C ASP A 77 7.19 -23.57 13.71
N LEU A 78 8.00 -22.68 13.17
CA LEU A 78 9.33 -22.98 12.62
C LEU A 78 10.45 -22.51 13.56
N ALA A 79 10.09 -21.94 14.73
CA ALA A 79 11.07 -21.42 15.66
C ALA A 79 11.83 -22.56 16.35
N ARG A 80 13.11 -22.34 16.61
CA ARG A 80 13.95 -23.24 17.39
C ARG A 80 14.32 -22.58 18.73
N PRO A 81 14.23 -23.28 19.87
CA PRO A 81 14.59 -22.71 21.16
C PRO A 81 16.02 -22.14 21.17
N GLY A 82 16.18 -20.91 21.64
CA GLY A 82 17.48 -20.23 21.72
C GLY A 82 17.94 -19.55 20.42
N GLU A 83 17.27 -19.77 19.29
CA GLU A 83 17.57 -19.12 18.02
C GLU A 83 16.69 -17.88 17.81
N THR A 84 17.29 -16.79 17.30
CA THR A 84 16.52 -15.58 16.95
C THR A 84 15.66 -15.82 15.71
N VAL A 85 16.26 -16.42 14.67
CA VAL A 85 15.62 -16.85 13.44
C VAL A 85 16.27 -18.17 13.05
N SER A 86 15.48 -19.24 12.92
CA SER A 86 15.97 -20.55 12.52
C SER A 86 16.26 -20.67 11.02
N GLU A 87 16.97 -21.72 10.62
CA GLU A 87 17.16 -22.05 9.21
C GLU A 87 15.83 -22.29 8.48
N GLU A 88 14.86 -22.94 9.13
CA GLU A 88 13.51 -23.11 8.57
C GLU A 88 12.77 -21.79 8.41
N GLU A 89 12.89 -20.87 9.38
CA GLU A 89 12.31 -19.52 9.29
C GLU A 89 12.96 -18.72 8.15
N ILE A 90 14.28 -18.83 7.96
CA ILE A 90 15.00 -18.23 6.84
C ILE A 90 14.49 -18.78 5.51
N ARG A 91 14.41 -20.10 5.36
CA ARG A 91 13.91 -20.73 4.12
C ARG A 91 12.47 -20.28 3.84
N PHE A 92 11.62 -20.26 4.86
CA PHE A 92 10.25 -19.77 4.75
C PHE A 92 10.22 -18.31 4.27
N PHE A 93 11.05 -17.43 4.83
CA PHE A 93 11.15 -16.04 4.40
C PHE A 93 11.63 -15.90 2.95
N VAL A 94 12.64 -16.66 2.54
CA VAL A 94 13.17 -16.64 1.16
C VAL A 94 12.10 -17.05 0.15
N ASP A 95 11.35 -18.10 0.47
CA ASP A 95 10.33 -18.67 -0.41
C ASP A 95 9.08 -17.78 -0.49
N ASN A 96 8.65 -17.24 0.65
CA ASN A 96 7.35 -16.55 0.76
C ASN A 96 7.46 -15.01 0.77
N GLY A 97 8.64 -14.46 1.05
CA GLY A 97 8.88 -13.02 1.14
C GLY A 97 8.40 -12.38 2.45
N PHE A 98 8.07 -13.18 3.45
CA PHE A 98 7.67 -12.73 4.78
C PHE A 98 7.97 -13.78 5.86
N LEU A 99 8.01 -13.33 7.12
CA LEU A 99 8.22 -14.15 8.32
C LEU A 99 7.34 -13.62 9.45
N VAL A 100 6.78 -14.51 10.26
CA VAL A 100 6.00 -14.14 11.44
C VAL A 100 6.74 -14.58 12.69
N LYS A 101 6.88 -13.68 13.66
CA LYS A 101 7.37 -14.00 15.01
C LYS A 101 6.24 -13.77 16.01
N LYS A 102 5.71 -14.86 16.57
CA LYS A 102 4.66 -14.80 17.58
C LYS A 102 5.22 -14.28 18.91
N ARG A 103 4.47 -13.40 19.58
CA ARG A 103 4.78 -12.81 20.90
C ARG A 103 6.24 -12.33 21.00
N LEU A 104 6.70 -11.68 19.93
CA LEU A 104 8.06 -11.14 19.88
C LEU A 104 8.22 -9.96 20.85
N ILE A 105 7.15 -9.19 21.01
CA ILE A 105 7.03 -8.08 21.96
C ILE A 105 6.14 -8.54 23.11
N HIS A 106 6.52 -8.19 24.34
CA HIS A 106 5.78 -8.61 25.53
C HIS A 106 4.42 -7.90 25.59
N LYS A 107 3.36 -8.67 25.89
CA LYS A 107 1.97 -8.22 25.91
C LYS A 107 1.76 -6.93 26.72
N THR A 108 2.34 -6.85 27.92
CA THR A 108 2.17 -5.67 28.80
C THR A 108 2.74 -4.38 28.20
N ALA A 109 3.87 -4.46 27.48
CA ALA A 109 4.45 -3.29 26.83
C ALA A 109 3.57 -2.82 25.67
N VAL A 110 2.97 -3.76 24.95
CA VAL A 110 2.03 -3.49 23.87
C VAL A 110 0.74 -2.84 24.40
N GLU A 111 0.20 -3.35 25.50
CA GLU A 111 -1.00 -2.79 26.16
C GLU A 111 -0.77 -1.36 26.66
N GLU A 112 0.39 -1.07 27.26
CA GLU A 112 0.75 0.29 27.67
C GLU A 112 0.82 1.23 26.47
N ALA A 113 1.46 0.80 25.38
CA ALA A 113 1.56 1.60 24.16
C ALA A 113 0.20 1.81 23.48
N LEU A 114 -0.67 0.80 23.47
CA LEU A 114 -2.03 0.92 22.94
C LEU A 114 -2.86 1.89 23.78
N GLY A 115 -2.73 1.87 25.11
CA GLY A 115 -3.38 2.85 26.00
C GLY A 115 -2.97 4.29 25.69
N LYS A 116 -1.67 4.55 25.52
CA LYS A 116 -1.15 5.86 25.10
C LYS A 116 -1.66 6.26 23.71
N THR A 117 -1.75 5.29 22.80
CA THR A 117 -2.31 5.49 21.45
C THR A 117 -3.78 5.87 21.49
N TRP A 118 -4.60 5.21 22.31
CA TRP A 118 -6.01 5.55 22.49
C TRP A 118 -6.21 6.95 23.06
N ALA A 119 -5.43 7.32 24.09
CA ALA A 119 -5.46 8.67 24.65
C ALA A 119 -5.11 9.73 23.59
N TYR A 120 -4.07 9.48 22.79
CA TYR A 120 -3.70 10.35 21.68
C TYR A 120 -4.79 10.42 20.60
N PHE A 121 -5.36 9.27 20.23
CA PHE A 121 -6.43 9.18 19.23
C PHE A 121 -7.63 10.04 19.65
N GLY A 122 -8.09 9.91 20.90
CA GLY A 122 -9.25 10.64 21.42
C GLY A 122 -9.03 12.16 21.46
N ASP A 123 -7.80 12.62 21.70
CA ASP A 123 -7.46 14.05 21.71
C ASP A 123 -7.29 14.63 20.29
N ARG A 124 -6.80 13.84 19.34
CA ARG A 124 -6.24 14.35 18.07
C ARG A 124 -7.07 14.05 16.83
N VAL A 125 -7.96 13.06 16.88
CA VAL A 125 -8.76 12.66 15.70
C VAL A 125 -10.15 13.30 15.80
N PRO A 126 -10.44 14.34 14.99
CA PRO A 126 -11.69 15.06 15.08
C PRO A 126 -12.85 14.26 14.50
N MET A 127 -13.98 14.31 15.20
CA MET A 127 -15.25 13.71 14.80
C MET A 127 -16.22 14.78 14.29
N VAL A 128 -17.23 14.38 13.53
CA VAL A 128 -18.37 15.27 13.23
C VAL A 128 -19.09 15.59 14.55
N GLU A 129 -19.54 16.84 14.70
CA GLU A 129 -20.34 17.26 15.85
C GLU A 129 -21.54 16.32 16.09
N GLY A 130 -21.73 15.91 17.35
CA GLY A 130 -22.78 14.97 17.76
C GLY A 130 -22.52 13.51 17.40
N ALA A 131 -21.40 13.15 16.77
CA ALA A 131 -21.02 11.76 16.56
C ALA A 131 -20.45 11.14 17.85
N THR A 132 -20.74 9.86 18.08
CA THR A 132 -20.12 9.08 19.16
C THR A 132 -18.66 8.82 18.81
N ALA A 133 -17.74 9.25 19.67
CA ALA A 133 -16.32 8.95 19.53
C ALA A 133 -16.04 7.48 19.90
N PRO A 134 -15.18 6.77 19.15
CA PRO A 134 -14.74 5.43 19.54
C PRO A 134 -14.02 5.46 20.88
N THR A 135 -14.35 4.53 21.78
CA THR A 135 -13.70 4.38 23.09
C THR A 135 -13.15 2.97 23.29
N PRO A 136 -12.02 2.79 23.98
CA PRO A 136 -11.41 1.47 24.17
C PRO A 136 -12.31 0.45 24.88
N ASP A 137 -13.23 0.91 25.73
CA ASP A 137 -14.05 0.04 26.59
C ASP A 137 -15.43 -0.30 26.01
N ASP A 138 -15.78 0.24 24.84
CA ASP A 138 -17.09 0.02 24.21
C ASP A 138 -16.96 -0.23 22.71
N ALA A 139 -16.92 -1.51 22.32
CA ALA A 139 -16.83 -1.94 20.94
C ALA A 139 -18.03 -1.49 20.08
N SER A 140 -19.18 -1.19 20.68
CA SER A 140 -20.35 -0.70 19.93
C SER A 140 -20.10 0.69 19.32
N THR A 141 -19.11 1.43 19.82
CA THR A 141 -18.70 2.74 19.30
C THR A 141 -17.75 2.68 18.11
N TRP A 142 -17.22 1.49 17.77
CA TRP A 142 -16.17 1.34 16.76
C TRP A 142 -16.68 1.26 15.33
N ALA A 143 -17.93 0.83 15.15
CA ALA A 143 -18.47 0.60 13.81
C ALA A 143 -18.81 1.91 13.10
N SER A 144 -18.30 2.07 11.87
CA SER A 144 -18.62 3.18 10.98
C SER A 144 -18.47 4.58 11.62
N PRO A 145 -17.28 4.90 12.18
CA PRO A 145 -17.02 6.19 12.81
C PRO A 145 -17.17 7.35 11.82
N ARG A 146 -17.69 8.47 12.31
CA ARG A 146 -17.94 9.67 11.51
C ARG A 146 -16.90 10.75 11.80
N TRP A 147 -15.82 10.73 11.03
CA TRP A 147 -14.76 11.72 11.10
C TRP A 147 -15.20 13.10 10.60
N ALA A 148 -14.64 14.16 11.18
CA ALA A 148 -14.76 15.50 10.61
C ALA A 148 -14.16 15.55 9.19
N PRO A 149 -14.50 16.58 8.38
CA PRO A 149 -13.84 16.77 7.09
C PRO A 149 -12.32 16.88 7.24
N MET A 150 -11.58 16.04 6.52
CA MET A 150 -10.13 16.10 6.47
C MET A 150 -9.69 17.46 5.90
N PRO A 151 -8.80 18.22 6.58
CA PRO A 151 -8.27 19.46 6.03
C PRO A 151 -7.55 19.20 4.70
N ARG A 152 -7.48 20.24 3.85
CA ARG A 152 -6.61 20.17 2.67
C ARG A 152 -5.15 20.12 3.14
N PRO A 153 -4.34 19.21 2.59
CA PRO A 153 -2.94 19.17 2.98
C PRO A 153 -2.22 20.39 2.42
N ASP A 154 -1.29 20.92 3.20
CA ASP A 154 -0.39 21.98 2.73
C ASP A 154 0.68 21.38 1.83
N GLU A 155 0.58 21.67 0.53
CA GLU A 155 1.54 21.25 -0.49
C GLU A 155 2.90 21.94 -0.36
N SER A 156 2.93 23.14 0.21
CA SER A 156 4.15 23.96 0.38
C SER A 156 4.89 23.71 1.70
N GLY A 157 4.20 23.08 2.67
CA GLY A 157 4.71 22.80 4.00
C GLY A 157 5.74 21.67 4.08
N PRO A 158 6.32 21.43 5.27
CA PRO A 158 7.34 20.40 5.50
C PRO A 158 6.86 18.98 5.20
N TYR A 159 5.54 18.77 5.13
CA TYR A 159 4.89 17.49 4.90
C TYR A 159 4.49 17.24 3.45
N GLN A 160 4.73 18.20 2.56
CA GLN A 160 4.61 18.06 1.10
C GLN A 160 3.29 17.47 0.63
N GLY A 161 2.18 18.07 1.06
CA GLY A 161 0.86 17.60 0.64
C GLY A 161 0.39 16.33 1.35
N ARG A 162 1.09 15.87 2.40
CA ARG A 162 0.69 14.71 3.21
C ARG A 162 0.22 15.14 4.59
N GLN A 163 -0.83 14.52 5.08
CA GLN A 163 -1.37 14.78 6.41
C GLN A 163 -0.56 14.08 7.48
N ARG A 164 -0.44 14.73 8.65
CA ARG A 164 0.13 14.14 9.87
C ARG A 164 -0.75 13.05 10.46
N ILE A 165 -2.06 13.26 10.36
CA ILE A 165 -3.08 12.29 10.77
C ILE A 165 -3.99 12.12 9.56
N VAL A 166 -4.16 10.88 9.10
CA VAL A 166 -5.09 10.55 8.02
C VAL A 166 -6.25 9.78 8.64
N TYR A 167 -7.48 10.27 8.55
CA TYR A 167 -8.71 9.61 8.93
C TYR A 167 -9.67 9.69 7.74
N ALA A 168 -10.04 8.55 7.19
CA ALA A 168 -10.94 8.49 6.04
C ALA A 168 -11.62 7.12 5.98
N GLY A 169 -12.94 7.13 5.81
CA GLY A 169 -13.73 5.89 5.82
C GLY A 169 -13.49 5.11 7.11
N HIS A 170 -12.95 3.91 7.00
CA HIS A 170 -12.68 3.02 8.12
C HIS A 170 -11.19 2.98 8.52
N THR A 171 -10.33 3.84 7.96
CA THR A 171 -8.89 3.82 8.26
C THR A 171 -8.47 5.10 8.97
N VAL A 172 -7.66 4.95 10.02
CA VAL A 172 -6.93 6.05 10.66
C VAL A 172 -5.43 5.73 10.66
N LYS A 173 -4.58 6.71 10.32
CA LYS A 173 -3.12 6.64 10.33
C LYS A 173 -2.59 7.82 11.13
N LEU A 174 -1.94 7.52 12.26
CA LEU A 174 -1.36 8.48 13.18
C LEU A 174 0.15 8.62 12.86
N HIS A 175 0.49 9.26 11.74
CA HIS A 175 1.89 9.37 11.27
C HIS A 175 2.75 10.24 12.18
N ASP A 176 2.13 11.18 12.88
CA ASP A 176 2.80 12.06 13.84
C ASP A 176 3.10 11.41 15.19
N LEU A 177 2.61 10.21 15.46
CA LEU A 177 3.16 9.35 16.51
C LEU A 177 4.46 8.65 16.07
N GLY A 178 4.89 8.84 14.82
CA GLY A 178 6.02 8.13 14.21
C GLY A 178 7.37 8.33 14.90
N ASP A 179 7.53 9.34 15.76
CA ASP A 179 8.76 9.63 16.52
C ASP A 179 8.52 9.60 18.04
N ALA A 180 7.37 9.11 18.50
CA ALA A 180 7.11 8.97 19.93
C ALA A 180 7.97 7.86 20.53
N ASP A 181 8.73 8.18 21.59
CA ASP A 181 9.68 7.26 22.24
C ASP A 181 9.07 5.90 22.56
N PHE A 182 7.85 5.89 23.12
CA PHE A 182 7.17 4.64 23.49
C PHE A 182 6.85 3.72 22.31
N LEU A 183 6.68 4.26 21.09
CA LEU A 183 6.50 3.44 19.89
C LEU A 183 7.84 3.06 19.26
N MET A 184 8.79 3.99 19.28
CA MET A 184 10.13 3.76 18.78
C MET A 184 10.81 2.61 19.53
N ASP A 185 10.73 2.62 20.86
CA ASP A 185 11.29 1.57 21.71
C ASP A 185 10.52 0.25 21.61
N LEU A 186 9.21 0.30 21.37
CA LEU A 186 8.35 -0.88 21.29
C LEU A 186 8.60 -1.72 20.03
N VAL A 187 8.86 -1.09 18.89
CA VAL A 187 8.94 -1.80 17.59
C VAL A 187 10.29 -1.60 16.88
N PRO A 188 10.58 -0.45 16.24
CA PRO A 188 11.79 -0.33 15.41
C PRO A 188 13.10 -0.40 16.21
N ASN A 189 13.09 0.00 17.49
CA ASN A 189 14.25 -0.08 18.38
C ASN A 189 14.21 -1.23 19.39
N HIS A 190 13.13 -2.02 19.40
CA HIS A 190 13.01 -3.15 20.31
C HIS A 190 14.13 -4.19 20.07
N PRO A 191 14.88 -4.62 21.10
CA PRO A 191 16.05 -5.47 20.92
C PRO A 191 15.76 -6.77 20.15
N ARG A 192 14.64 -7.45 20.45
CA ARG A 192 14.27 -8.71 19.76
C ARG A 192 13.82 -8.47 18.31
N VAL A 193 13.19 -7.31 18.03
CA VAL A 193 12.75 -6.98 16.66
C VAL A 193 13.98 -6.65 15.81
N ARG A 194 14.90 -5.83 16.32
CA ARG A 194 16.17 -5.54 15.66
C ARG A 194 17.02 -6.79 15.47
N ALA A 195 17.03 -7.72 16.42
CA ALA A 195 17.76 -8.98 16.28
C ALA A 195 17.27 -9.80 15.09
N VAL A 196 15.95 -9.91 14.89
CA VAL A 196 15.35 -10.56 13.71
C VAL A 196 15.72 -9.81 12.43
N ALA A 197 15.62 -8.48 12.42
CA ALA A 197 16.01 -7.68 11.27
C ALA A 197 17.49 -7.86 10.90
N LYS A 198 18.39 -7.99 11.90
CA LYS A 198 19.82 -8.27 11.68
C LYS A 198 20.09 -9.67 11.16
N ALA A 199 19.33 -10.66 11.63
CA ALA A 199 19.42 -12.03 11.15
C ALA A 199 19.00 -12.16 9.68
N ILE A 200 18.07 -11.31 9.23
CA ILE A 200 17.57 -11.30 7.85
C ILE A 200 18.42 -10.40 6.94
N LEU A 201 18.57 -9.13 7.29
CA LEU A 201 19.17 -8.11 6.41
C LEU A 201 20.69 -8.04 6.56
N GLY A 202 21.21 -8.09 7.79
CA GLY A 202 22.63 -7.95 8.11
C GLY A 202 22.87 -7.13 9.38
N ASP A 203 24.09 -7.19 9.93
CA ASP A 203 24.41 -6.54 11.22
C ASP A 203 24.48 -5.01 11.14
N ASP A 204 24.74 -4.47 9.94
CA ASP A 204 24.86 -3.05 9.62
C ASP A 204 23.50 -2.38 9.40
N LEU A 205 22.59 -2.52 10.37
CA LEU A 205 21.30 -1.86 10.35
C LEU A 205 21.42 -0.40 10.75
N ARG A 206 20.84 0.48 9.93
CA ARG A 206 20.63 1.87 10.30
C ARG A 206 19.86 2.00 11.62
N PRO A 207 20.26 2.89 12.54
CA PRO A 207 19.44 3.24 13.69
C PRO A 207 18.09 3.82 13.27
N SER A 208 17.01 3.32 13.87
CA SER A 208 15.69 3.81 13.52
C SER A 208 15.38 5.08 14.33
N THR A 209 14.98 6.13 13.62
CA THR A 209 14.59 7.44 14.16
C THR A 209 13.12 7.73 13.95
N ARG A 210 12.42 6.89 13.17
CA ARG A 210 11.02 7.07 12.82
C ARG A 210 10.33 5.77 12.40
N THR A 211 9.16 5.53 12.96
CA THR A 211 8.19 4.54 12.50
C THR A 211 7.11 5.20 11.64
N ARG A 212 6.37 4.43 10.83
CA ARG A 212 5.29 4.99 9.99
C ARG A 212 4.11 5.54 10.79
N GLY A 213 4.12 5.32 12.11
CA GLY A 213 3.03 5.62 13.03
C GLY A 213 2.13 4.42 13.27
N VAL A 214 1.00 4.67 13.92
CA VAL A 214 -0.02 3.65 14.21
C VAL A 214 -1.13 3.72 13.18
N TYR A 215 -1.48 2.57 12.58
CA TYR A 215 -2.60 2.46 11.67
C TYR A 215 -3.71 1.64 12.33
N ALA A 216 -4.90 2.23 12.38
CA ALA A 216 -6.14 1.60 12.80
C ALA A 216 -7.03 1.31 11.59
N VAL A 217 -7.60 0.12 11.54
CA VAL A 217 -8.67 -0.24 10.61
C VAL A 217 -9.90 -0.59 11.45
N PHE A 218 -10.92 0.24 11.32
CA PHE A 218 -12.18 0.14 12.06
C PHE A 218 -13.15 -0.82 11.35
N PRO A 219 -14.07 -1.44 12.11
CA PRO A 219 -15.22 -2.12 11.55
C PRO A 219 -16.04 -1.19 10.66
N ASN A 220 -16.51 -1.73 9.53
CA ASN A 220 -17.44 -1.03 8.67
C ASN A 220 -18.76 -1.80 8.61
N ALA A 221 -19.81 -1.23 9.20
CA ALA A 221 -21.11 -1.88 9.33
C ALA A 221 -21.77 -2.18 7.98
N ARG A 222 -21.65 -1.26 7.01
CA ARG A 222 -22.16 -1.48 5.64
C ARG A 222 -21.42 -2.60 4.92
N GLU A 223 -20.18 -2.79 5.31
CA GLU A 223 -19.29 -3.75 4.70
C GLU A 223 -19.41 -5.14 5.33
N SER A 224 -20.03 -5.24 6.50
CA SER A 224 -20.21 -6.49 7.24
C SER A 224 -21.57 -7.15 6.99
N ASP A 225 -22.37 -6.62 6.06
CA ASP A 225 -23.68 -7.15 5.68
C ASP A 225 -23.57 -8.65 5.34
N PRO A 226 -24.22 -9.55 6.10
CA PRO A 226 -24.15 -10.98 5.86
C PRO A 226 -24.74 -11.41 4.52
N ASP A 227 -25.65 -10.62 3.97
CA ASP A 227 -26.36 -10.90 2.73
C ASP A 227 -25.61 -10.37 1.49
N ASP A 228 -24.53 -9.61 1.65
CA ASP A 228 -23.68 -9.16 0.53
C ASP A 228 -22.79 -10.31 0.02
N PRO A 229 -23.07 -10.91 -1.15
CA PRO A 229 -22.27 -12.00 -1.69
C PRO A 229 -20.85 -11.55 -2.07
N GLY A 230 -20.62 -10.25 -2.24
CA GLY A 230 -19.34 -9.66 -2.59
C GLY A 230 -18.42 -9.39 -1.39
N ARG A 231 -18.89 -9.53 -0.15
CA ARG A 231 -18.16 -9.09 1.06
C ARG A 231 -16.79 -9.74 1.26
N LEU A 232 -16.61 -10.99 0.80
CA LEU A 232 -15.33 -11.70 0.89
C LEU A 232 -14.35 -11.37 -0.26
N THR A 233 -14.86 -10.81 -1.36
CA THR A 233 -14.09 -10.52 -2.58
C THR A 233 -13.90 -9.01 -2.80
N ARG A 234 -14.08 -8.22 -1.73
CA ARG A 234 -13.86 -6.77 -1.78
C ARG A 234 -12.45 -6.47 -2.26
N PRO A 235 -12.24 -5.38 -3.02
CA PRO A 235 -10.91 -5.03 -3.52
C PRO A 235 -9.94 -4.82 -2.35
N LEU A 236 -8.92 -5.67 -2.26
CA LEU A 236 -7.88 -5.57 -1.24
C LEU A 236 -6.94 -4.36 -1.44
N GLY A 237 -6.89 -3.79 -2.65
CA GLY A 237 -5.91 -2.75 -2.98
C GLY A 237 -4.46 -3.22 -2.88
N PRO A 238 -4.09 -4.35 -3.53
CA PRO A 238 -2.75 -4.92 -3.45
C PRO A 238 -1.70 -3.98 -4.05
N HIS A 239 -0.61 -3.78 -3.31
CA HIS A 239 0.49 -2.92 -3.73
C HIS A 239 1.82 -3.35 -3.11
N THR A 240 2.91 -2.81 -3.66
CA THR A 240 4.17 -2.64 -2.93
C THR A 240 4.28 -1.16 -2.52
N ASP A 241 4.97 -0.88 -1.43
CA ASP A 241 5.24 0.51 -1.02
C ASP A 241 6.00 1.28 -2.13
N GLN A 242 5.59 2.52 -2.40
CA GLN A 242 6.10 3.33 -3.50
C GLN A 242 7.34 4.17 -3.11
N VAL A 243 8.22 3.57 -2.31
CA VAL A 243 9.44 4.19 -1.78
C VAL A 243 10.60 3.19 -1.76
N CYS A 244 11.79 3.66 -1.36
CA CYS A 244 12.88 2.76 -1.02
C CYS A 244 12.46 1.83 0.11
N GLN A 245 12.68 0.52 -0.05
CA GLN A 245 12.29 -0.50 0.92
C GLN A 245 13.27 -1.67 0.86
N GLN A 246 13.71 -2.16 2.02
CA GLN A 246 14.44 -3.43 2.12
C GLN A 246 13.64 -4.42 2.96
N LEU A 247 13.66 -4.28 4.28
CA LEU A 247 12.90 -5.11 5.20
C LEU A 247 11.94 -4.24 5.98
N ASN A 248 10.71 -4.70 6.16
CA ASN A 248 9.70 -3.98 6.92
C ASN A 248 9.15 -4.87 8.04
N ALA A 249 8.51 -4.26 9.04
CA ALA A 249 7.77 -4.97 10.06
C ALA A 249 6.42 -4.33 10.38
N CYS A 250 5.48 -5.16 10.81
CA CYS A 250 4.13 -4.80 11.21
C CYS A 250 3.91 -5.51 12.55
N ALA A 251 3.83 -4.74 13.63
CA ALA A 251 3.54 -5.25 14.95
C ALA A 251 2.08 -4.99 15.27
N TYR A 252 1.36 -6.03 15.69
CA TYR A 252 -0.02 -5.87 16.17
C TYR A 252 -0.01 -5.30 17.59
N LEU A 253 -0.75 -4.20 17.77
CA LEU A 253 -0.96 -3.58 19.07
C LEU A 253 -2.16 -4.17 19.81
N ASP A 254 -3.05 -4.85 19.09
CA ASP A 254 -4.18 -5.55 19.67
C ASP A 254 -4.37 -6.90 18.97
N ASP A 255 -5.21 -7.77 19.55
CA ASP A 255 -5.51 -9.07 18.96
C ASP A 255 -6.29 -8.88 17.65
N VAL A 256 -5.87 -9.57 16.60
CA VAL A 256 -6.47 -9.50 15.27
C VAL A 256 -7.09 -10.83 14.93
N ALA A 257 -8.43 -10.88 15.02
CA ALA A 257 -9.23 -12.04 14.69
C ALA A 257 -9.32 -12.26 13.16
N PRO A 258 -9.71 -13.46 12.69
CA PRO A 258 -10.02 -13.71 11.30
C PRO A 258 -11.02 -12.69 10.73
N ARG A 259 -10.71 -12.13 9.56
CA ARG A 259 -11.56 -11.13 8.88
C ARG A 259 -11.73 -9.83 9.66
N SER A 260 -10.78 -9.47 10.52
CA SER A 260 -10.76 -8.16 11.19
C SER A 260 -9.75 -7.21 10.55
N GLY A 261 -9.59 -7.25 9.23
CA GLY A 261 -8.68 -6.33 8.52
C GLY A 261 -7.20 -6.60 8.77
N GLY A 262 -6.85 -7.87 9.01
CA GLY A 262 -5.48 -8.31 9.24
C GLY A 262 -4.56 -7.98 8.07
N PHE A 263 -3.27 -7.79 8.35
CA PHE A 263 -2.27 -7.54 7.32
C PHE A 263 -2.27 -8.72 6.33
N THR A 264 -2.48 -8.41 5.06
CA THR A 264 -2.67 -9.43 4.02
C THR A 264 -1.48 -9.40 3.06
N LEU A 265 -0.90 -10.56 2.82
CA LEU A 265 0.33 -10.75 2.03
C LEU A 265 0.05 -11.66 0.84
N TYR A 266 0.88 -11.53 -0.20
CA TYR A 266 0.84 -12.41 -1.37
C TYR A 266 2.14 -13.22 -1.37
N PRO A 267 2.14 -14.46 -0.84
CA PRO A 267 3.36 -15.26 -0.68
C PRO A 267 4.11 -15.44 -2.00
N GLY A 268 5.43 -15.22 -2.00
CA GLY A 268 6.28 -15.39 -3.18
C GLY A 268 6.24 -14.22 -4.18
N SER A 269 5.33 -13.26 -3.99
CA SER A 269 5.15 -12.13 -4.91
C SER A 269 6.38 -11.23 -5.04
N HIS A 270 7.25 -11.19 -4.02
CA HIS A 270 8.51 -10.44 -4.05
C HIS A 270 9.39 -10.83 -5.23
N ARG A 271 9.38 -12.09 -5.67
CA ARG A 271 10.16 -12.58 -6.81
C ARG A 271 9.71 -11.97 -8.13
N ILE A 272 8.39 -11.88 -8.33
CA ILE A 272 7.78 -11.24 -9.50
C ILE A 272 8.06 -9.74 -9.46
N MET A 273 7.79 -9.12 -8.31
CA MET A 273 7.89 -7.67 -8.17
C MET A 273 9.33 -7.17 -8.20
N PHE A 274 10.31 -7.94 -7.72
CA PHE A 274 11.72 -7.58 -7.81
C PHE A 274 12.16 -7.39 -9.27
N ARG A 275 11.73 -8.28 -10.18
CA ARG A 275 12.03 -8.16 -11.61
C ARG A 275 11.23 -7.07 -12.33
N ALA A 276 10.20 -6.52 -11.68
CA ALA A 276 9.43 -5.38 -12.17
C ALA A 276 10.04 -4.01 -11.79
N HIS A 277 11.28 -4.00 -11.29
CA HIS A 277 12.02 -2.80 -10.91
C HIS A 277 13.38 -2.73 -11.58
N ARG A 278 13.94 -1.51 -11.70
CA ARG A 278 15.32 -1.32 -12.18
C ARG A 278 16.35 -1.61 -11.10
N PHE A 279 16.05 -1.23 -9.86
CA PHE A 279 16.96 -1.31 -8.73
C PHE A 279 16.35 -2.11 -7.58
N GLU A 280 17.20 -2.69 -6.74
CA GLU A 280 16.80 -3.68 -5.75
C GLU A 280 15.90 -3.11 -4.65
N ALA A 281 16.29 -1.97 -4.05
CA ALA A 281 15.59 -1.38 -2.91
C ALA A 281 14.78 -0.13 -3.29
N ASN A 282 15.32 0.74 -4.14
CA ASN A 282 14.74 2.01 -4.54
C ASN A 282 13.46 1.82 -5.37
N TRP A 283 12.43 2.65 -5.14
CA TRP A 283 11.24 2.65 -5.99
C TRP A 283 11.57 3.09 -7.42
N SER A 284 11.55 2.11 -8.32
CA SER A 284 12.03 2.23 -9.70
C SER A 284 11.25 1.31 -10.65
N PRO A 285 9.91 1.41 -10.69
CA PRO A 285 9.06 0.50 -11.45
C PRO A 285 9.38 0.54 -12.96
N LEU A 286 9.39 -0.62 -13.60
CA LEU A 286 9.47 -0.77 -15.05
C LEU A 286 8.10 -0.55 -15.72
N PRO A 287 8.03 -0.33 -17.05
CA PRO A 287 6.77 -0.09 -17.74
C PRO A 287 5.70 -1.17 -17.56
N ASP A 288 6.12 -2.41 -17.32
CA ASP A 288 5.29 -3.60 -17.10
C ASP A 288 4.91 -3.81 -15.63
N PHE A 289 5.32 -2.94 -14.71
CA PHE A 289 5.02 -3.05 -13.27
C PHE A 289 3.54 -3.32 -12.97
N ARG A 290 2.63 -2.63 -13.68
CA ARG A 290 1.18 -2.83 -13.49
C ARG A 290 0.73 -4.21 -13.94
N ASP A 291 1.36 -4.76 -14.97
CA ASP A 291 1.07 -6.12 -15.45
C ASP A 291 1.65 -7.17 -14.49
N ALA A 292 2.81 -6.89 -13.86
CA ALA A 292 3.34 -7.70 -12.78
C ALA A 292 2.42 -7.75 -11.54
N VAL A 293 1.87 -6.61 -11.10
CA VAL A 293 0.88 -6.58 -10.00
C VAL A 293 -0.37 -7.37 -10.37
N ARG A 294 -0.90 -7.20 -11.59
CA ARG A 294 -2.04 -7.97 -12.07
C ARG A 294 -1.78 -9.47 -12.08
N ARG A 295 -0.58 -9.87 -12.49
CA ARG A 295 -0.14 -11.26 -12.47
C ARG A 295 -0.12 -11.82 -11.05
N VAL A 296 0.43 -11.08 -10.09
CA VAL A 296 0.39 -11.45 -8.66
C VAL A 296 -1.04 -11.68 -8.20
N VAL A 297 -1.94 -10.74 -8.48
CA VAL A 297 -3.36 -10.85 -8.06
C VAL A 297 -4.07 -12.03 -8.70
N ALA A 298 -3.76 -12.35 -9.95
CA ALA A 298 -4.36 -13.49 -10.65
C ALA A 298 -3.81 -14.84 -10.16
N GLU A 299 -2.50 -14.93 -9.97
CA GLU A 299 -1.80 -16.20 -9.76
C GLU A 299 -1.68 -16.58 -8.28
N ILE A 300 -1.56 -15.61 -7.37
CA ILE A 300 -1.18 -15.85 -5.97
C ILE A 300 -2.40 -15.69 -5.04
N GLU A 301 -2.63 -16.70 -4.21
CA GLU A 301 -3.65 -16.65 -3.16
C GLU A 301 -3.20 -15.66 -2.05
N PRO A 302 -3.99 -14.62 -1.74
CA PRO A 302 -3.65 -13.73 -0.64
C PRO A 302 -3.84 -14.42 0.70
N VAL A 303 -2.94 -14.19 1.65
CA VAL A 303 -3.01 -14.72 3.00
C VAL A 303 -3.21 -13.58 4.01
N GLU A 304 -4.24 -13.68 4.83
CA GLU A 304 -4.54 -12.75 5.92
C GLU A 304 -3.91 -13.26 7.22
N PHE A 305 -3.06 -12.45 7.83
CA PHE A 305 -2.45 -12.80 9.10
C PHE A 305 -3.36 -12.46 10.29
N VAL A 306 -3.70 -13.49 11.05
CA VAL A 306 -4.42 -13.46 12.33
C VAL A 306 -3.40 -13.69 13.43
N GLY A 307 -3.45 -12.89 14.50
CA GLY A 307 -2.42 -12.92 15.51
C GLY A 307 -2.80 -12.22 16.81
N GLU A 308 -1.99 -12.46 17.83
CA GLU A 308 -2.13 -11.83 19.14
C GLU A 308 -1.34 -10.52 19.18
N LYS A 309 -1.70 -9.64 20.11
CA LYS A 309 -0.92 -8.42 20.37
C LYS A 309 0.53 -8.77 20.73
N GLY A 310 1.47 -8.10 20.09
CA GLY A 310 2.91 -8.37 20.19
C GLY A 310 3.46 -9.38 19.17
N ASP A 311 2.61 -9.97 18.32
CA ASP A 311 3.06 -10.64 17.11
C ASP A 311 3.64 -9.63 16.12
N VAL A 312 4.72 -10.01 15.44
CA VAL A 312 5.41 -9.16 14.46
C VAL A 312 5.58 -9.89 13.15
N ILE A 313 5.09 -9.28 12.07
CA ILE A 313 5.24 -9.78 10.70
C ILE A 313 6.34 -8.98 10.02
N PHE A 314 7.38 -9.64 9.54
CA PHE A 314 8.43 -9.07 8.71
C PHE A 314 8.15 -9.39 7.24
N TRP A 315 8.37 -8.45 6.32
CA TRP A 315 8.27 -8.73 4.88
C TRP A 315 9.33 -8.01 4.08
N HIS A 316 9.73 -8.64 2.97
CA HIS A 316 10.60 -8.05 1.98
C HIS A 316 9.92 -6.85 1.30
N GLY A 317 10.67 -5.80 0.97
CA GLY A 317 10.17 -4.54 0.40
C GLY A 317 9.46 -4.67 -0.95
N ARG A 318 9.59 -5.82 -1.61
CA ARG A 318 8.90 -6.15 -2.86
C ARG A 318 7.69 -7.07 -2.68
N THR A 319 7.40 -7.55 -1.47
CA THR A 319 6.23 -8.39 -1.22
C THR A 319 4.97 -7.55 -1.37
N VAL A 320 4.08 -7.99 -2.26
CA VAL A 320 2.76 -7.38 -2.45
C VAL A 320 1.93 -7.63 -1.20
N HIS A 321 1.26 -6.59 -0.73
CA HIS A 321 0.46 -6.63 0.48
C HIS A 321 -0.73 -5.68 0.39
N SER A 322 -1.61 -5.78 1.38
CA SER A 322 -2.80 -4.96 1.54
C SER A 322 -3.31 -4.97 2.98
N ALA A 323 -4.28 -4.11 3.28
CA ALA A 323 -5.20 -4.40 4.37
C ALA A 323 -6.09 -5.59 3.99
N GLY A 324 -6.44 -6.41 4.97
CA GLY A 324 -7.38 -7.52 4.79
C GLY A 324 -8.83 -7.04 4.73
N VAL A 325 -9.72 -7.97 4.37
CA VAL A 325 -11.17 -7.74 4.48
C VAL A 325 -11.53 -7.59 5.96
N HIS A 326 -12.38 -6.61 6.29
CA HIS A 326 -12.84 -6.34 7.64
C HIS A 326 -14.35 -6.59 7.77
N LEU A 327 -14.72 -7.76 8.28
CA LEU A 327 -16.08 -8.21 8.60
C LEU A 327 -16.29 -8.38 10.11
N GLY A 328 -15.22 -8.33 10.91
CA GLY A 328 -15.29 -8.39 12.36
C GLY A 328 -15.72 -7.07 13.02
N ASP A 329 -15.83 -7.11 14.34
CA ASP A 329 -16.26 -6.00 15.20
C ASP A 329 -15.11 -5.34 15.98
N SER A 330 -13.89 -5.88 15.91
CA SER A 330 -12.70 -5.32 16.55
C SER A 330 -11.97 -4.30 15.67
N ILE A 331 -11.20 -3.38 16.27
CA ILE A 331 -10.30 -2.49 15.50
C ILE A 331 -8.95 -3.17 15.33
N ARG A 332 -8.43 -3.24 14.11
CA ARG A 332 -7.04 -3.66 13.89
C ARG A 332 -6.08 -2.50 14.13
N TRP A 333 -5.34 -2.57 15.24
CA TRP A 333 -4.27 -1.64 15.57
C TRP A 333 -2.90 -2.22 15.21
N ALA A 334 -2.10 -1.49 14.43
CA ALA A 334 -0.75 -1.93 14.08
C ALA A 334 0.25 -0.79 13.94
N VAL A 335 1.52 -1.06 14.29
CA VAL A 335 2.67 -0.17 14.07
C VAL A 335 3.52 -0.74 12.96
N PHE A 336 3.98 0.12 12.04
CA PHE A 336 4.79 -0.29 10.90
C PHE A 336 6.19 0.30 10.99
N ALA A 337 7.21 -0.55 11.01
CA ALA A 337 8.61 -0.15 11.01
C ALA A 337 9.28 -0.49 9.68
N ASP A 338 10.30 0.30 9.33
CA ASP A 338 11.15 0.10 8.15
C ASP A 338 12.60 -0.13 8.62
N PHE A 339 13.27 -1.13 8.04
CA PHE A 339 14.67 -1.45 8.30
C PHE A 339 15.47 -1.42 7.00
N THR A 340 16.61 -0.73 7.06
CA THR A 340 17.55 -0.61 5.94
C THR A 340 18.98 -0.79 6.44
N MET A 341 19.86 -1.23 5.54
CA MET A 341 21.30 -1.18 5.78
C MET A 341 21.76 0.27 5.93
N ASP A 342 22.82 0.50 6.71
CA ASP A 342 23.35 1.84 6.93
C ASP A 342 24.28 2.29 5.78
N ARG A 343 23.67 2.52 4.63
CA ARG A 343 24.35 2.97 3.41
C ARG A 343 24.00 4.41 3.09
N GLU A 344 24.87 5.12 2.39
CA GLU A 344 24.61 6.50 1.97
C GLU A 344 23.23 6.66 1.31
N VAL A 345 22.47 7.63 1.79
CA VAL A 345 21.15 7.99 1.28
C VAL A 345 21.15 9.41 0.77
N LEU A 346 20.21 9.70 -0.12
CA LEU A 346 20.05 11.04 -0.63
C LEU A 346 19.65 12.03 0.47
N SER A 347 20.08 13.28 0.33
CA SER A 347 19.63 14.36 1.19
C SER A 347 18.11 14.51 1.13
N PRO A 348 17.47 15.06 2.19
CA PRO A 348 16.04 15.35 2.17
C PRO A 348 15.62 16.15 0.92
N GLU A 349 16.38 17.16 0.52
CA GLU A 349 16.09 18.01 -0.63
C GLU A 349 16.11 17.22 -1.95
N ALA A 350 17.12 16.36 -2.14
CA ALA A 350 17.21 15.50 -3.32
C ALA A 350 16.05 14.48 -3.36
N HIS A 351 15.71 13.91 -2.20
CA HIS A 351 14.61 12.97 -2.07
C HIS A 351 13.25 13.62 -2.40
N LYS A 352 13.04 14.87 -1.94
CA LYS A 352 11.89 15.71 -2.25
C LYS A 352 11.78 16.01 -3.74
N GLY A 353 12.90 16.36 -4.39
CA GLY A 353 12.96 16.69 -5.81
C GLY A 353 12.51 15.57 -6.76
N MET A 354 12.53 14.31 -6.32
CA MET A 354 12.07 13.16 -7.11
C MET A 354 10.64 12.70 -6.77
N GLY A 355 9.95 13.38 -5.85
CA GLY A 355 8.58 13.03 -5.46
C GLY A 355 8.43 11.69 -4.73
N GLN A 356 9.51 11.14 -4.18
CA GLN A 356 9.49 9.88 -3.42
C GLN A 356 9.63 10.09 -1.91
N PHE A 357 9.58 11.33 -1.42
CA PHE A 357 9.77 11.65 0.00
C PHE A 357 8.55 11.39 0.86
N GLU A 358 8.74 10.51 1.85
CA GLU A 358 7.78 10.24 2.91
C GLU A 358 8.44 10.63 4.22
N TRP A 359 8.09 11.80 4.73
CA TRP A 359 8.66 12.35 5.96
C TRP A 359 8.39 11.44 7.17
N PHE A 360 7.31 10.66 7.13
CA PHE A 360 6.89 9.75 8.18
C PHE A 360 7.57 8.36 8.13
N LYS A 361 8.52 8.12 7.22
CA LYS A 361 9.25 6.84 7.14
C LYS A 361 10.76 7.04 7.31
N ASP A 362 11.41 6.08 7.96
CA ASP A 362 12.87 6.00 8.05
C ASP A 362 13.52 5.57 6.72
N ALA A 363 12.80 4.79 5.91
CA ALA A 363 13.34 4.33 4.64
C ALA A 363 13.57 5.52 3.69
N LYS A 364 14.86 5.84 3.47
CA LYS A 364 15.31 6.85 2.51
C LYS A 364 15.93 6.16 1.31
N ARG A 365 15.80 6.80 0.16
CA ARG A 365 16.42 6.36 -1.09
C ARG A 365 17.94 6.31 -0.96
N PHE A 366 18.53 5.18 -1.29
CA PHE A 366 19.99 5.06 -1.35
C PHE A 366 20.55 5.95 -2.45
N ALA A 367 21.69 6.59 -2.15
CA ALA A 367 22.46 7.35 -3.13
C ALA A 367 22.91 6.44 -4.28
N GLU A 368 23.34 5.23 -3.92
CA GLU A 368 23.66 4.16 -4.85
C GLU A 368 22.81 2.94 -4.54
N ASP A 369 22.09 2.43 -5.54
CA ASP A 369 21.37 1.16 -5.43
C ASP A 369 21.75 0.27 -6.59
N ALA A 370 21.85 -1.02 -6.29
CA ALA A 370 22.33 -1.97 -7.27
C ALA A 370 21.20 -2.31 -8.25
N PRO A 371 21.53 -2.57 -9.53
CA PRO A 371 20.53 -3.03 -10.48
C PRO A 371 20.00 -4.40 -10.05
N VAL A 372 18.74 -4.66 -10.36
CA VAL A 372 18.14 -5.98 -10.17
C VAL A 372 18.98 -7.04 -10.90
N GLY A 373 19.48 -8.03 -10.15
CA GLY A 373 20.31 -9.12 -10.66
C GLY A 373 19.66 -10.48 -10.48
N GLU A 374 20.42 -11.55 -10.73
CA GLU A 374 19.92 -12.92 -10.58
C GLU A 374 19.68 -13.33 -9.13
N ASP A 375 20.62 -12.93 -8.26
CA ASP A 375 20.51 -13.14 -6.83
C ASP A 375 19.88 -11.93 -6.14
N MET A 376 18.62 -12.08 -5.71
CA MET A 376 17.88 -11.09 -4.94
C MET A 376 18.50 -10.85 -3.55
N TRP A 377 19.23 -11.83 -3.02
CA TRP A 377 19.68 -11.85 -1.64
C TRP A 377 21.15 -11.48 -1.49
N ARG A 378 21.86 -11.14 -2.57
CA ARG A 378 23.33 -10.93 -2.59
C ARG A 378 23.87 -9.95 -1.54
N GLY A 379 23.06 -8.98 -1.13
CA GLY A 379 23.42 -8.00 -0.10
C GLY A 379 22.93 -8.37 1.30
N TRP A 380 22.01 -9.32 1.40
CA TRP A 380 21.36 -9.72 2.64
C TRP A 380 22.17 -10.80 3.33
N ARG A 381 21.97 -10.96 4.64
CA ARG A 381 22.58 -12.07 5.39
C ARG A 381 22.14 -13.45 4.88
N LEU A 382 20.99 -13.51 4.20
CA LEU A 382 20.43 -14.72 3.61
C LEU A 382 21.20 -15.25 2.39
N GLY A 383 21.98 -14.39 1.71
CA GLY A 383 22.72 -14.72 0.49
C GLY A 383 24.13 -15.27 0.74
N LYS A 384 24.43 -15.74 1.95
CA LYS A 384 25.75 -16.26 2.35
C LYS A 384 25.67 -17.65 2.94
#